data_AF-A0A9Q0X590-F1
#
_entry.id   AF-A0A9Q0X590-F1
#
_cell.length_a   1.000
_cell.length_b   1.000
_cell.length_c   1.000
_cell.angle_alpha   90.00
_cell.angle_beta   90.00
_cell.angle_gamma   90.00
#
_symmetry.space_group_name_H-M   'P 1'
#
loop_
_entity.id
_entity.type
_entity.pdbx_description
1 polymer ?
#
loop_
_entity_poly.entity_id
_entity_poly.type
_entity_poly.pdbx_seq_one_letter_code
_entity_poly.pdbx_strand_id
1 'polypeptide(L)'
;MAAGREKKKHGLKLTIEDYPYAVDGLEIWSAIRRWVHEFINIFYKSDGALQADNELQQWWSEVRSTGHGDKSHEKWISGVDSKANLENLLTTLIWTASGRHAAVNYGQYAYQGFLPNHPSRHTQAHTARRDQRTRRDARKPREIFLSVIPTKGRDCHAPHNTGSSLSHPEEEEYLGQRPGDEHWTSNPEILAAFHAFSRSIAEIESGIEQRNSDPQLKNRRGPANVPTRSCARDPRRRHGRGIPNSITI
;
A
#
# COMPACT_ATOMS: atom_id res chain seq x y z
N MET A 1 7.91 19.70 -17.54
CA MET A 1 7.36 20.03 -18.86
C MET A 1 6.00 19.36 -18.99
N ALA A 2 4.91 20.08 -18.74
CA ALA A 2 3.55 19.56 -18.89
C ALA A 2 2.83 20.39 -19.96
N ALA A 3 2.45 19.76 -21.06
CA ALA A 3 1.61 20.32 -22.09
C ALA A 3 0.29 19.53 -22.15
N GLY A 4 -0.82 20.25 -22.34
CA GLY A 4 -2.08 19.72 -22.87
C GLY A 4 -3.04 19.08 -21.86
N ARG A 5 -4.23 19.69 -21.73
CA ARG A 5 -5.41 19.19 -21.01
C ARG A 5 -6.05 18.02 -21.78
N GLU A 6 -5.67 16.79 -21.47
CA GLU A 6 -6.52 15.62 -21.72
C GLU A 6 -7.25 15.24 -20.42
N LYS A 7 -8.51 14.77 -20.51
CA LYS A 7 -9.24 14.21 -19.36
C LYS A 7 -8.51 12.95 -18.91
N LYS A 8 -7.71 13.06 -17.86
CA LYS A 8 -6.92 11.95 -17.32
C LYS A 8 -7.78 11.11 -16.39
N LYS A 9 -7.71 9.77 -16.50
CA LYS A 9 -8.53 8.80 -15.73
C LYS A 9 -8.57 9.09 -14.22
N HIS A 10 -7.48 9.65 -13.66
CA HIS A 10 -7.34 10.01 -12.24
C HIS A 10 -6.90 11.47 -12.02
N GLY A 11 -7.08 12.36 -13.01
CA GLY A 11 -6.59 13.74 -12.95
C GLY A 11 -5.06 13.90 -13.05
N LEU A 12 -4.30 12.80 -13.07
CA LEU A 12 -2.84 12.78 -13.12
C LEU A 12 -2.33 12.13 -14.42
N LYS A 13 -1.20 12.62 -14.94
CA LYS A 13 -0.43 11.96 -16.02
C LYS A 13 0.83 11.41 -15.40
N LEU A 14 1.00 10.11 -15.46
CA LEU A 14 2.24 9.48 -15.01
C LEU A 14 3.35 9.78 -16.01
N THR A 15 4.52 10.17 -15.51
CA THR A 15 5.73 10.29 -16.35
C THR A 15 6.21 8.92 -16.81
N ILE A 16 6.00 7.89 -15.98
CA ILE A 16 6.27 6.48 -16.29
C ILE A 16 4.91 5.80 -16.40
N GLU A 17 4.49 5.50 -17.63
CA GLU A 17 3.15 4.96 -17.91
C GLU A 17 2.98 3.55 -17.34
N ASP A 18 3.97 2.67 -17.53
CA ASP A 18 4.01 1.34 -16.90
C ASP A 18 4.75 1.40 -15.56
N TYR A 19 4.22 2.17 -14.59
CA TYR A 19 4.67 2.11 -13.19
C TYR A 19 3.64 1.31 -12.38
N PRO A 20 3.89 0.01 -12.11
CA PRO A 20 2.88 -0.88 -11.52
C PRO A 20 2.26 -0.38 -10.22
N TYR A 21 3.08 0.06 -9.25
CA TYR A 21 2.58 0.61 -7.98
C TYR A 21 1.67 1.82 -8.16
N ALA A 22 2.06 2.77 -9.01
CA ALA A 22 1.28 4.00 -9.22
C ALA A 22 0.01 3.73 -10.03
N VAL A 23 0.10 2.95 -11.11
CA VAL A 23 -1.05 2.62 -11.96
C VAL A 23 -2.11 1.86 -11.17
N ASP A 24 -1.73 0.80 -10.47
CA ASP A 24 -2.67 -0.04 -9.73
C ASP A 24 -3.18 0.71 -8.48
N GLY A 25 -2.30 1.41 -7.77
CA GLY A 25 -2.65 2.21 -6.60
C GLY A 25 -3.64 3.34 -6.91
N LEU A 26 -3.55 3.99 -8.07
CA LEU A 26 -4.51 5.03 -8.46
C LEU A 26 -5.91 4.49 -8.73
N GLU A 27 -6.03 3.28 -9.26
CA GLU A 27 -7.33 2.62 -9.46
C GLU A 27 -7.99 2.31 -8.11
N ILE A 28 -7.22 1.73 -7.17
CA ILE A 28 -7.67 1.41 -5.81
C ILE A 28 -8.05 2.69 -5.06
N TRP A 29 -7.18 3.70 -5.05
CA TRP A 29 -7.44 5.01 -4.44
C TRP A 29 -8.73 5.63 -4.96
N SER A 30 -8.96 5.57 -6.28
CA SER A 30 -10.16 6.12 -6.90
C SER A 30 -11.42 5.33 -6.55
N ALA A 31 -11.33 4.02 -6.34
CA ALA A 31 -12.44 3.22 -5.83
C ALA A 31 -12.77 3.58 -4.38
N ILE A 32 -11.76 3.66 -3.50
CA ILE A 32 -11.93 4.07 -2.09
C ILE A 32 -12.56 5.46 -2.03
N ARG A 33 -12.03 6.42 -2.80
CA ARG A 33 -12.52 7.80 -2.80
C ARG A 33 -13.98 7.89 -3.22
N ARG A 34 -14.39 7.14 -4.26
CA ARG A 34 -15.80 7.07 -4.68
C ARG A 34 -16.69 6.48 -3.59
N TRP A 35 -16.26 5.39 -2.96
CA TRP A 35 -17.00 4.80 -1.83
C TRP A 35 -17.21 5.80 -0.70
N VAL A 36 -16.14 6.47 -0.28
CA VAL A 36 -16.18 7.49 0.78
C VAL A 36 -17.08 8.66 0.39
N HIS A 37 -17.02 9.10 -0.87
CA HIS A 37 -17.86 10.18 -1.38
C HIS A 37 -19.36 9.85 -1.26
N GLU A 38 -19.77 8.68 -1.74
CA GLU A 38 -21.16 8.21 -1.62
C GLU A 38 -21.58 8.11 -0.15
N PHE A 39 -20.73 7.51 0.70
CA PHE A 39 -20.99 7.36 2.13
C PHE A 39 -21.21 8.72 2.82
N ILE A 40 -20.32 9.68 2.61
CA ILE A 40 -20.43 11.03 3.21
C ILE A 40 -21.71 11.74 2.73
N ASN A 41 -22.10 11.59 1.46
CA ASN A 41 -23.30 12.23 0.91
C ASN A 41 -24.61 11.66 1.48
N ILE A 42 -24.61 10.43 1.97
CA ILE A 42 -25.75 9.83 2.66
C ILE A 42 -25.99 10.57 3.99
N PHE A 43 -24.95 10.80 4.79
CA PHE A 43 -25.07 11.42 6.12
C PHE A 43 -25.08 12.95 6.13
N TYR A 44 -24.23 13.60 5.34
CA TYR A 44 -24.06 15.06 5.38
C TYR A 44 -24.58 15.70 4.10
N LYS A 45 -25.68 16.47 4.20
CA LYS A 45 -26.27 17.17 3.05
C LYS A 45 -25.59 18.48 2.71
N SER A 46 -24.84 19.07 3.65
CA SER A 46 -24.06 20.30 3.46
C SER A 46 -22.82 20.30 4.33
N ASP A 47 -21.86 21.16 4.02
CA ASP A 47 -20.68 21.39 4.87
C ASP A 47 -21.10 21.92 6.26
N GLY A 48 -22.17 22.70 6.34
CA GLY A 48 -22.72 23.18 7.62
C GLY A 48 -23.22 22.05 8.52
N ALA A 49 -23.85 21.01 7.96
CA ALA A 49 -24.28 19.84 8.73
C ALA A 49 -23.08 19.05 9.29
N LEU A 50 -21.99 18.99 8.54
CA LEU A 50 -20.74 18.34 8.94
C LEU A 50 -19.99 19.14 10.02
N GLN A 51 -19.97 20.46 9.91
CA GLN A 51 -19.38 21.34 10.93
C GLN A 51 -20.18 21.32 12.25
N ALA A 52 -21.49 21.07 12.17
CA ALA A 52 -22.35 20.94 13.35
C ALA A 52 -22.20 19.57 14.07
N ASP A 53 -21.49 18.62 13.48
CA ASP A 53 -21.25 17.30 14.08
C ASP A 53 -20.16 17.38 15.15
N ASN A 54 -20.58 17.52 16.40
CA ASN A 54 -19.66 17.67 17.52
C ASN A 54 -18.77 16.44 17.74
N GLU A 55 -19.26 15.23 17.48
CA GLU A 55 -18.47 14.00 17.66
C GLU A 55 -17.35 13.94 16.62
N LEU A 56 -17.67 14.23 15.36
CA LEU A 56 -16.70 14.27 14.27
C LEU A 56 -15.63 15.36 14.50
N GLN A 57 -16.04 16.56 14.91
CA GLN A 57 -15.10 17.66 15.20
C GLN A 57 -14.16 17.32 16.37
N GLN A 58 -14.71 16.74 17.44
CA GLN A 58 -13.92 16.35 18.61
C GLN A 58 -12.95 15.21 18.29
N TRP A 59 -13.41 14.18 17.58
CA TRP A 59 -12.57 13.07 17.13
C TRP A 59 -11.36 13.57 16.33
N TRP A 60 -11.60 14.42 15.32
CA TRP A 60 -10.49 14.93 14.51
C TRP A 60 -9.57 15.88 15.28
N SER A 61 -10.13 16.69 16.20
CA SER A 61 -9.33 17.52 17.10
C SER A 61 -8.40 16.66 17.95
N GLU A 62 -8.91 15.60 18.58
CA GLU A 62 -8.12 14.71 19.43
C GLU A 62 -7.02 13.98 18.65
N VAL A 63 -7.32 13.47 17.46
CA VAL A 63 -6.31 12.84 16.59
C VAL A 63 -5.16 13.83 16.31
N ARG A 64 -5.46 15.12 16.09
CA ARG A 64 -4.45 16.14 15.80
C ARG A 64 -3.71 16.67 17.02
N SER A 65 -4.41 16.87 18.14
CA SER A 65 -3.83 17.49 19.35
C SER A 65 -3.13 16.48 20.24
N THR A 66 -3.62 15.24 20.25
CA THR A 66 -3.18 14.18 21.15
C THR A 66 -2.46 13.09 20.38
N GLY A 67 -3.13 12.43 19.42
CA GLY A 67 -2.56 11.31 18.67
C GLY A 67 -1.31 11.69 17.86
N HIS A 68 -1.38 12.83 17.17
CA HIS A 68 -0.29 13.45 16.42
C HIS A 68 0.02 14.86 16.95
N GLY A 69 -0.01 15.04 18.27
CA GLY A 69 0.23 16.33 18.92
C GLY A 69 1.55 16.99 18.54
N ASP A 70 2.57 16.17 18.23
CA ASP A 70 3.89 16.60 17.72
C ASP A 70 3.81 17.31 16.36
N LYS A 71 2.70 17.14 15.63
CA LYS A 71 2.44 17.74 14.31
C LYS A 71 1.26 18.70 14.31
N SER A 72 0.70 19.04 15.46
CA SER A 72 -0.50 19.87 15.57
C SER A 72 -0.38 21.25 14.89
N HIS A 73 0.84 21.77 14.76
CA HIS A 73 1.15 23.07 14.14
C HIS A 73 1.35 23.02 12.61
N GLU A 74 1.29 21.85 12.00
CA GLU A 74 1.55 21.65 10.57
C GLU A 74 0.39 22.13 9.70
N LYS A 75 0.68 23.02 8.74
CA LYS A 75 -0.34 23.67 7.89
C LYS A 75 -0.98 22.73 6.86
N TRP A 76 -0.35 21.60 6.56
CA TRP A 76 -0.86 20.61 5.60
C TRP A 76 -1.89 19.66 6.24
N ILE A 77 -2.07 19.70 7.56
CA ILE A 77 -3.13 18.97 8.25
C ILE A 77 -4.40 19.82 8.24
N SER A 78 -5.28 19.56 7.27
CA SER A 78 -6.56 20.26 7.13
C SER A 78 -7.53 19.92 8.27
N GLY A 79 -8.45 20.86 8.56
CA GLY A 79 -9.60 20.57 9.40
C GLY A 79 -10.63 19.68 8.69
N VAL A 80 -11.67 19.29 9.44
CA VAL A 80 -12.87 18.63 8.91
C VAL A 80 -13.98 19.68 8.82
N ASP A 81 -13.76 20.69 7.98
CA ASP A 81 -14.63 21.85 7.78
C ASP A 81 -15.49 21.77 6.52
N SER A 82 -15.26 20.77 5.67
CA SER A 82 -16.03 20.52 4.46
C SER A 82 -16.09 19.03 4.15
N LYS A 83 -17.11 18.64 3.37
CA LYS A 83 -17.26 17.27 2.89
C LYS A 83 -16.07 16.84 2.03
N ALA A 84 -15.48 17.77 1.27
CA ALA A 84 -14.28 17.50 0.47
C ALA A 84 -13.06 17.18 1.34
N ASN A 85 -12.89 17.89 2.46
CA ASN A 85 -11.80 17.64 3.39
C ASN A 85 -12.00 16.32 4.15
N LEU A 86 -13.23 16.01 4.57
CA LEU A 86 -13.57 14.71 5.16
C LEU A 86 -13.35 13.56 4.18
N GLU A 87 -13.77 13.73 2.91
CA GLU A 87 -13.56 12.73 1.86
C GLU A 87 -12.08 12.43 1.67
N ASN A 88 -11.25 13.48 1.59
CA ASN A 88 -9.80 13.32 1.45
C ASN A 88 -9.18 12.64 2.69
N LEU A 89 -9.63 13.02 3.90
CA LEU A 89 -9.17 12.43 5.15
C LEU A 89 -9.49 10.93 5.22
N LEU A 90 -10.77 10.56 5.08
CA LEU A 90 -11.20 9.17 5.17
C LEU A 90 -10.61 8.31 4.06
N THR A 91 -10.50 8.84 2.83
CA THR A 91 -9.80 8.16 1.73
C THR A 91 -8.35 7.87 2.10
N THR A 92 -7.64 8.85 2.68
CA THR A 92 -6.25 8.70 3.11
C THR A 92 -6.10 7.66 4.22
N LEU A 93 -7.00 7.67 5.21
CA LEU A 93 -7.00 6.70 6.31
C LEU A 93 -7.21 5.27 5.78
N ILE A 94 -8.26 5.05 4.98
CA ILE A 94 -8.55 3.73 4.41
C ILE A 94 -7.41 3.27 3.52
N TRP A 95 -6.89 4.12 2.63
CA TRP A 95 -5.74 3.78 1.77
C TRP A 95 -4.49 3.42 2.58
N THR A 96 -4.21 4.16 3.65
CA THR A 96 -3.03 3.93 4.49
C THR A 96 -3.11 2.58 5.20
N ALA A 97 -4.28 2.25 5.74
CA ALA A 97 -4.50 0.99 6.45
C ALA A 97 -4.57 -0.23 5.51
N SER A 98 -5.02 -0.02 4.26
CA SER A 98 -5.22 -1.10 3.28
C SER A 98 -4.13 -1.11 2.19
N GLY A 99 -4.41 -0.49 1.03
CA GLY A 99 -3.59 -0.60 -0.18
C GLY A 99 -2.13 -0.17 -0.01
N ARG A 100 -1.87 0.88 0.80
CA ARG A 100 -0.50 1.32 1.08
C ARG A 100 0.25 0.28 1.91
N HIS A 101 -0.36 -0.20 2.99
CA HIS A 101 0.24 -1.20 3.86
C HIS A 101 0.52 -2.48 3.09
N ALA A 102 -0.48 -3.00 2.36
CA ALA A 102 -0.34 -4.21 1.56
C ALA A 102 0.81 -4.12 0.55
N ALA A 103 0.95 -2.97 -0.12
CA ALA A 103 1.99 -2.76 -1.13
C ALA A 103 3.42 -2.80 -0.56
N VAL A 104 3.64 -2.43 0.71
CA VAL A 104 4.97 -2.42 1.34
C VAL A 104 5.23 -3.65 2.22
N ASN A 105 4.19 -4.43 2.53
CA ASN A 105 4.27 -5.58 3.43
C ASN A 105 4.39 -6.91 2.67
N TYR A 106 3.40 -7.28 1.86
CA TYR A 106 3.31 -8.63 1.29
C TYR A 106 4.36 -8.95 0.20
N GLY A 107 5.11 -7.94 -0.26
CA GLY A 107 6.28 -8.12 -1.11
C GLY A 107 7.57 -8.47 -0.36
N GLN A 108 7.63 -8.29 0.96
CA GLN A 108 8.89 -8.35 1.70
C GLN A 108 9.58 -9.70 1.54
N TYR A 109 8.95 -10.85 1.75
CA TYR A 109 9.65 -12.14 1.58
C TYR A 109 10.04 -12.41 0.12
N ALA A 110 9.20 -12.01 -0.84
CA ALA A 110 9.47 -12.22 -2.26
C ALA A 110 10.75 -11.49 -2.73
N TYR A 111 11.02 -10.30 -2.18
CA TYR A 111 12.21 -9.51 -2.53
C TYR A 111 13.37 -9.66 -1.53
N GLN A 112 13.07 -9.81 -0.23
CA GLN A 112 14.06 -9.83 0.85
C GLN A 112 14.45 -11.24 1.29
N GLY A 113 13.70 -12.26 0.89
CA GLY A 113 13.99 -13.66 1.19
C GLY A 113 15.34 -14.12 0.61
N PHE A 114 15.77 -13.50 -0.50
CA PHE A 114 17.13 -13.65 -1.01
C PHE A 114 18.00 -12.49 -0.52
N LEU A 115 18.71 -12.72 0.58
CA LEU A 115 19.46 -11.68 1.29
C LEU A 115 20.40 -10.82 0.41
N PRO A 116 21.15 -11.38 -0.58
CA PRO A 116 21.92 -10.57 -1.52
C PRO A 116 21.14 -9.48 -2.25
N ASN A 117 19.84 -9.66 -2.46
CA ASN A 117 18.96 -8.66 -3.11
C ASN A 117 18.53 -7.55 -2.14
N HIS A 118 18.52 -7.80 -0.83
CA HIS A 118 18.11 -6.83 0.18
C HIS A 118 18.87 -7.02 1.52
N PRO A 119 20.16 -6.65 1.57
CA PRO A 119 20.94 -6.75 2.80
C PRO A 119 20.41 -5.75 3.84
N SER A 120 20.07 -6.23 5.03
CA SER A 120 19.54 -5.40 6.12
C SER A 120 20.57 -4.47 6.75
N ARG A 121 21.87 -4.81 6.63
CA ARG A 121 23.00 -4.00 7.07
C ARG A 121 24.26 -4.38 6.30
N HIS A 122 25.26 -3.50 6.33
CA HIS A 122 26.61 -3.82 5.89
C HIS A 122 27.52 -4.02 7.10
N THR A 123 28.40 -5.03 7.06
CA THR A 123 29.29 -5.40 8.17
C THR A 123 30.61 -4.65 8.16
N GLN A 124 30.92 -3.96 7.06
CA GLN A 124 32.18 -3.25 6.85
C GLN A 124 31.92 -1.92 6.14
N ALA A 125 32.72 -0.90 6.47
CA ALA A 125 32.66 0.38 5.78
C ALA A 125 33.24 0.27 4.37
N HIS A 126 32.61 0.94 3.41
CA HIS A 126 33.07 1.03 2.02
C HIS A 126 34.47 1.67 1.87
N THR A 127 34.98 2.31 2.92
CA THR A 127 36.16 3.19 2.91
C THR A 127 37.45 2.54 3.41
N ALA A 128 37.51 1.22 3.58
CA ALA A 128 38.80 0.55 3.71
C ALA A 128 39.60 0.89 2.43
N ARG A 129 40.57 1.81 2.60
CA ARG A 129 41.41 2.37 1.53
C ARG A 129 41.82 1.27 0.58
N ARG A 130 41.99 1.63 -0.71
CA ARG A 130 42.68 0.86 -1.76
C ARG A 130 44.08 0.42 -1.32
N ASP A 131 44.17 -0.44 -0.33
CA ASP A 131 45.35 -1.12 0.11
C ASP A 131 45.60 -2.33 -0.80
N GLN A 132 46.75 -2.98 -0.65
CA GLN A 132 47.09 -4.11 -1.51
C GLN A 132 46.14 -5.31 -1.34
N ARG A 133 45.35 -5.40 -0.24
CA ARG A 133 44.29 -6.41 -0.06
C ARG A 133 43.13 -6.18 -1.03
N THR A 134 42.62 -4.95 -1.11
CA THR A 134 41.53 -4.60 -2.05
C THR A 134 41.89 -4.84 -3.53
N ARG A 135 43.18 -4.78 -3.91
CA ARG A 135 43.65 -5.12 -5.27
C ARG A 135 43.79 -6.63 -5.53
N ARG A 136 44.16 -7.44 -4.52
CA ARG A 136 44.20 -8.91 -4.64
C ARG A 136 42.80 -9.53 -4.71
N ASP A 137 41.84 -8.91 -4.03
CA ASP A 137 40.46 -9.40 -3.93
C ASP A 137 39.57 -9.05 -5.15
N ALA A 138 40.00 -8.14 -6.03
CA ALA A 138 39.26 -7.79 -7.26
C ALA A 138 39.03 -8.99 -8.21
N ARG A 139 39.76 -10.09 -8.03
CA ARG A 139 39.57 -11.35 -8.77
C ARG A 139 38.42 -12.21 -8.24
N LYS A 140 37.83 -11.84 -7.09
CA LYS A 140 36.78 -12.61 -6.38
C LYS A 140 35.64 -11.70 -5.90
N PRO A 141 34.97 -10.96 -6.81
CA PRO A 141 33.93 -9.98 -6.44
C PRO A 141 32.78 -10.57 -5.62
N ARG A 142 32.41 -11.83 -5.88
CA ARG A 142 31.38 -12.55 -5.10
C ARG A 142 31.77 -12.73 -3.64
N GLU A 143 33.01 -13.10 -3.35
CA GLU A 143 33.47 -13.35 -1.97
C GLU A 143 33.52 -12.04 -1.19
N ILE A 144 33.98 -10.96 -1.82
CA ILE A 144 33.94 -9.61 -1.22
C ILE A 144 32.50 -9.24 -0.88
N PHE A 145 31.59 -9.35 -1.85
CA PHE A 145 30.19 -8.98 -1.66
C PHE A 145 29.55 -9.77 -0.50
N LEU A 146 29.80 -11.08 -0.42
CA LEU A 146 29.29 -11.92 0.66
C LEU A 146 29.95 -11.65 2.03
N SER A 147 31.16 -11.08 2.05
CA SER A 147 31.82 -10.68 3.32
C SER A 147 31.28 -9.37 3.89
N VAL A 148 30.73 -8.48 3.05
CA VAL A 148 30.21 -7.17 3.48
C VAL A 148 28.72 -7.20 3.82
N ILE A 149 28.04 -8.31 3.57
CA ILE A 149 26.63 -8.52 3.93
C ILE A 149 26.50 -9.64 4.99
N PRO A 150 25.43 -9.64 5.81
CA PRO A 150 25.26 -10.60 6.90
C PRO A 150 24.90 -12.02 6.42
N THR A 151 25.88 -12.84 6.04
CA THR A 151 25.61 -14.18 5.46
C THR A 151 25.45 -15.32 6.46
N LYS A 152 25.75 -15.13 7.75
CA LYS A 152 25.70 -16.18 8.80
C LYS A 152 25.34 -15.60 10.18
N GLY A 153 24.81 -16.44 11.07
CA GLY A 153 24.56 -16.10 12.49
C GLY A 153 23.24 -15.36 12.73
N ARG A 154 23.15 -14.62 13.85
CA ARG A 154 21.91 -13.94 14.29
C ARG A 154 21.37 -12.91 13.28
N ASP A 155 22.17 -12.47 12.32
CA ASP A 155 21.77 -11.52 11.29
C ASP A 155 21.00 -12.15 10.12
N CYS A 156 20.98 -13.49 10.02
CA CYS A 156 20.19 -14.27 9.06
C CYS A 156 18.71 -14.41 9.49
N HIS A 157 18.32 -13.90 10.66
CA HIS A 157 16.94 -14.04 11.14
C HIS A 157 15.93 -13.11 10.46
N ALA A 158 16.38 -12.06 9.75
CA ALA A 158 15.48 -11.12 9.08
C ALA A 158 14.56 -11.81 8.05
N PRO A 159 15.05 -12.62 7.09
CA PRO A 159 14.18 -13.38 6.17
C PRO A 159 13.21 -14.34 6.86
N HIS A 160 13.58 -14.91 8.01
CA HIS A 160 12.74 -15.84 8.76
C HIS A 160 11.58 -15.13 9.46
N ASN A 161 11.86 -14.00 10.15
CA ASN A 161 10.83 -13.19 10.80
C ASN A 161 9.86 -12.60 9.75
N THR A 162 10.38 -12.15 8.61
CA THR A 162 9.59 -11.71 7.46
C THR A 162 8.73 -12.84 6.90
N GLY A 163 9.23 -14.07 6.81
CA GLY A 163 8.43 -15.21 6.31
C GLY A 163 7.22 -15.55 7.20
N SER A 164 7.37 -15.43 8.52
CA SER A 164 6.29 -15.72 9.48
C SER A 164 5.26 -14.60 9.58
N SER A 165 5.66 -13.32 9.46
CA SER A 165 4.75 -12.17 9.49
C SER A 165 3.86 -12.09 8.25
N LEU A 166 4.26 -12.60 7.09
CA LEU A 166 3.51 -12.34 5.85
C LEU A 166 2.40 -13.35 5.55
N SER A 167 2.10 -14.26 6.48
CA SER A 167 0.98 -15.19 6.31
C SER A 167 -0.32 -14.45 6.62
N HIS A 168 -1.24 -14.40 5.65
CA HIS A 168 -2.59 -13.91 5.91
C HIS A 168 -3.28 -14.89 6.87
N PRO A 169 -3.97 -14.41 7.91
CA PRO A 169 -4.81 -15.27 8.75
C PRO A 169 -5.94 -15.92 7.92
N GLU A 170 -6.44 -17.07 8.37
CA GLU A 170 -7.56 -17.75 7.67
C GLU A 170 -8.84 -16.91 7.69
N GLU A 171 -8.98 -16.05 8.70
CA GLU A 171 -10.11 -15.14 8.93
C GLU A 171 -9.84 -13.71 8.43
N GLU A 172 -8.86 -13.50 7.54
CA GLU A 172 -8.53 -12.16 7.03
C GLU A 172 -9.72 -11.50 6.29
N GLU A 173 -9.91 -10.21 6.54
CA GLU A 173 -10.93 -9.41 5.87
C GLU A 173 -10.30 -8.51 4.81
N TYR A 174 -10.74 -8.66 3.57
CA TYR A 174 -10.20 -7.90 2.44
C TYR A 174 -11.04 -6.68 2.10
N LEU A 175 -10.41 -5.73 1.42
CA LEU A 175 -10.98 -4.48 0.95
C LEU A 175 -12.21 -4.75 0.08
N GLY A 176 -13.33 -4.15 0.47
CA GLY A 176 -14.63 -4.40 -0.19
C GLY A 176 -15.33 -5.69 0.27
N GLN A 177 -14.85 -6.32 1.34
CA GLN A 177 -15.48 -7.47 1.98
C GLN A 177 -15.75 -7.19 3.46
N ARG A 178 -16.83 -7.77 3.99
CA ARG A 178 -17.20 -7.79 5.42
C ARG A 178 -17.85 -9.15 5.74
N PRO A 179 -17.08 -10.25 5.70
CA PRO A 179 -17.64 -11.58 5.95
C PRO A 179 -18.16 -11.68 7.39
N GLY A 180 -19.35 -12.26 7.57
CA GLY A 180 -19.95 -12.48 8.90
C GLY A 180 -20.60 -11.26 9.56
N ASP A 181 -20.55 -10.10 8.92
CA ASP A 181 -21.16 -8.86 9.41
C ASP A 181 -22.23 -8.37 8.42
N GLU A 182 -23.32 -9.14 8.28
CA GLU A 182 -24.41 -8.83 7.33
C GLU A 182 -25.34 -7.72 7.82
N HIS A 183 -25.21 -7.31 9.09
CA HIS A 183 -26.13 -6.39 9.76
C HIS A 183 -25.45 -5.14 10.32
N TRP A 184 -24.23 -4.83 9.90
CA TRP A 184 -23.51 -3.61 10.30
C TRP A 184 -24.27 -2.31 10.01
N THR A 185 -25.20 -2.35 9.07
CA THR A 185 -26.15 -1.26 8.83
C THR A 185 -27.46 -1.79 8.28
N SER A 186 -28.56 -1.15 8.67
CA SER A 186 -29.89 -1.36 8.09
C SER A 186 -30.19 -0.40 6.93
N ASN A 187 -29.28 0.53 6.61
CA ASN A 187 -29.51 1.53 5.57
C ASN A 187 -29.24 0.94 4.16
N PRO A 188 -30.26 0.83 3.30
CA PRO A 188 -30.12 0.22 1.98
C PRO A 188 -29.23 1.03 1.02
N GLU A 189 -29.16 2.36 1.18
CA GLU A 189 -28.30 3.22 0.36
C GLU A 189 -26.82 2.93 0.63
N ILE A 190 -26.47 2.73 1.91
CA ILE A 190 -25.11 2.39 2.33
C ILE A 190 -24.72 1.01 1.80
N LEU A 191 -25.62 0.02 1.92
CA LEU A 191 -25.38 -1.33 1.41
C LEU A 191 -25.18 -1.31 -0.12
N ALA A 192 -26.02 -0.58 -0.86
CA ALA A 192 -25.88 -0.45 -2.31
C ALA A 192 -24.55 0.19 -2.72
N ALA A 193 -24.14 1.27 -2.03
CA ALA A 193 -22.86 1.92 -2.27
C ALA A 193 -21.68 0.99 -1.93
N PHE A 194 -21.78 0.20 -0.86
CA PHE A 194 -20.73 -0.77 -0.49
C PHE A 194 -20.63 -1.90 -1.53
N HIS A 195 -21.74 -2.44 -2.01
CA HIS A 195 -21.73 -3.45 -3.08
C HIS A 195 -21.16 -2.91 -4.40
N ALA A 196 -21.37 -1.63 -4.72
CA ALA A 196 -20.73 -0.99 -5.87
C ALA A 196 -19.21 -0.85 -5.69
N PHE A 197 -18.76 -0.57 -4.46
CA PHE A 197 -17.35 -0.56 -4.09
C PHE A 197 -16.72 -1.96 -4.20
N SER A 198 -17.35 -2.99 -3.64
CA SER A 198 -16.88 -4.39 -3.74
C SER A 198 -16.70 -4.84 -5.19
N ARG A 199 -17.68 -4.53 -6.06
CA ARG A 199 -17.58 -4.83 -7.51
C ARG A 199 -16.42 -4.08 -8.16
N SER A 200 -16.24 -2.79 -7.84
CA SER A 200 -15.13 -2.00 -8.36
C SER A 200 -13.77 -2.61 -7.97
N ILE A 201 -13.62 -3.07 -6.72
CA ILE A 201 -12.37 -3.72 -6.28
C ILE A 201 -12.12 -5.02 -7.05
N ALA A 202 -13.13 -5.88 -7.20
CA ALA A 202 -12.99 -7.13 -7.96
C ALA A 202 -12.61 -6.90 -9.44
N GLU A 203 -13.19 -5.87 -10.07
CA GLU A 203 -12.83 -5.46 -11.44
C GLU A 203 -11.38 -4.98 -11.53
N ILE A 204 -10.91 -4.21 -10.54
CA ILE A 204 -9.53 -3.74 -10.46
C ILE A 204 -8.57 -4.92 -10.29
N GLU A 205 -8.87 -5.87 -9.41
CA GLU A 205 -8.05 -7.07 -9.23
C GLU A 205 -7.90 -7.87 -10.53
N SER A 206 -9.00 -8.08 -11.26
CA SER A 206 -8.95 -8.72 -12.58
C SER A 206 -8.12 -7.91 -13.58
N GLY A 207 -8.25 -6.57 -13.58
CA GLY A 207 -7.45 -5.69 -14.42
C GLY A 207 -5.95 -5.77 -14.12
N ILE A 208 -5.57 -5.89 -12.84
CA ILE A 208 -4.18 -6.08 -12.42
C ILE A 208 -3.64 -7.42 -12.93
N GLU A 209 -4.41 -8.50 -12.83
CA GLU A 209 -4.01 -9.82 -13.35
C GLU A 209 -3.80 -9.82 -14.87
N GLN A 210 -4.68 -9.12 -15.61
CA GLN A 210 -4.53 -8.93 -17.05
C GLN A 210 -3.24 -8.16 -17.39
N ARG A 211 -3.00 -7.03 -16.72
CA ARG A 211 -1.77 -6.23 -16.91
C ARG A 211 -0.51 -7.01 -16.54
N ASN A 212 -0.56 -7.82 -15.49
CA ASN A 212 0.55 -8.71 -15.13
C ASN A 212 0.82 -9.78 -16.19
N SER A 213 -0.15 -10.12 -17.02
CA SER A 213 -0.03 -11.12 -18.09
C SER A 213 0.35 -10.52 -19.45
N ASP A 214 0.31 -9.20 -19.59
CA ASP A 214 0.66 -8.49 -20.82
C ASP A 214 2.19 -8.45 -21.03
N PRO A 215 2.72 -9.05 -22.12
CA PRO A 215 4.16 -9.03 -22.40
C PRO A 215 4.70 -7.64 -22.79
N GLN A 216 3.84 -6.69 -23.15
CA GLN A 216 4.24 -5.31 -23.45
C GLN A 216 4.56 -4.51 -22.18
N LEU A 217 3.94 -4.87 -21.04
CA LEU A 217 4.14 -4.22 -19.74
C LEU A 217 5.33 -4.81 -18.99
N LYS A 218 6.54 -4.51 -19.47
CA LYS A 218 7.80 -5.12 -19.00
C LYS A 218 8.11 -4.85 -17.53
N ASN A 219 7.66 -3.72 -16.98
CA ASN A 219 7.97 -3.34 -15.59
C ASN A 219 7.16 -4.17 -14.58
N ARG A 220 6.14 -4.90 -15.04
CA ARG A 220 5.30 -5.77 -14.20
C ARG A 220 6.01 -7.02 -13.72
N ARG A 221 7.06 -7.47 -14.42
CA ARG A 221 7.78 -8.75 -14.16
C ARG A 221 9.28 -8.58 -14.02
N GLY A 222 9.85 -7.70 -14.84
CA GLY A 222 11.30 -7.54 -14.97
C GLY A 222 12.05 -8.84 -15.33
N PRO A 223 13.39 -8.82 -15.32
CA PRO A 223 14.22 -9.99 -15.64
C PRO A 223 14.08 -11.14 -14.64
N ALA A 224 13.71 -10.84 -13.39
CA ALA A 224 13.48 -11.84 -12.35
C ALA A 224 12.18 -12.63 -12.53
N ASN A 225 11.32 -12.22 -13.49
CA ASN A 225 10.01 -12.79 -13.76
C ASN A 225 9.14 -12.91 -12.50
N VAL A 226 9.17 -11.88 -11.64
CA VAL A 226 8.34 -11.78 -10.44
C VAL A 226 7.20 -10.81 -10.75
N PRO A 227 5.96 -11.28 -10.92
CA PRO A 227 4.82 -10.39 -11.18
C PRO A 227 4.63 -9.38 -10.06
N THR A 228 4.12 -8.20 -10.36
CA THR A 228 3.78 -7.20 -9.34
C THR A 228 2.65 -7.76 -8.46
N ARG A 229 2.88 -7.80 -7.15
CA ARG A 229 2.02 -8.47 -6.17
C ARG A 229 1.31 -7.52 -5.20
N SER A 230 0.87 -6.34 -5.65
CA SER A 230 0.01 -5.48 -4.82
C SER A 230 -1.28 -6.18 -4.38
N CYS A 231 -1.75 -7.18 -5.14
CA CYS A 231 -2.95 -7.98 -4.87
C CYS A 231 -2.75 -9.50 -5.02
N ALA A 232 -1.52 -10.00 -5.23
CA ALA A 232 -1.31 -11.34 -5.80
C ALA A 232 -0.96 -12.43 -4.78
N ARG A 233 -1.65 -13.57 -4.95
CA ARG A 233 -1.57 -14.86 -4.25
C ARG A 233 -0.16 -15.32 -3.85
N ASP A 234 0.02 -15.77 -2.62
CA ASP A 234 1.13 -16.65 -2.24
C ASP A 234 0.94 -18.03 -2.93
N PRO A 235 1.83 -18.47 -3.84
CA PRO A 235 1.72 -19.76 -4.50
C PRO A 235 1.77 -20.96 -3.53
N ARG A 236 2.21 -20.77 -2.28
CA ARG A 236 2.29 -21.84 -1.27
C ARG A 236 1.06 -21.97 -0.37
N ARG A 237 0.11 -21.03 -0.41
CA ARG A 237 -1.11 -21.08 0.42
C ARG A 237 -2.37 -20.94 -0.42
N ARG A 238 -3.41 -21.73 -0.06
CA ARG A 238 -4.69 -21.78 -0.79
C ARG A 238 -5.57 -20.55 -0.53
N HIS A 239 -5.30 -19.78 0.52
CA HIS A 239 -6.01 -18.57 0.96
C HIS A 239 -4.99 -17.42 1.09
N GLY A 240 -5.38 -16.16 0.80
CA GLY A 240 -4.46 -15.01 0.74
C GLY A 240 -4.42 -14.32 -0.62
N ARG A 241 -5.55 -13.76 -1.09
CA ARG A 241 -5.61 -12.86 -2.24
C ARG A 241 -6.35 -11.59 -1.84
N GLY A 242 -5.86 -10.46 -2.33
CA GLY A 242 -6.49 -9.17 -2.13
C GLY A 242 -5.73 -8.29 -1.16
N ILE A 243 -6.28 -7.11 -0.94
CA ILE A 243 -5.73 -6.08 -0.07
C ILE A 243 -6.50 -6.17 1.25
N PRO A 244 -5.89 -6.44 2.41
CA PRO A 244 -6.60 -6.43 3.69
C PRO A 244 -7.25 -5.08 4.00
N ASN A 245 -8.31 -5.10 4.80
CA ASN A 245 -8.98 -3.89 5.28
C ASN A 245 -8.07 -3.04 6.19
N SER A 246 -7.09 -3.66 6.86
CA SER A 246 -6.30 -3.01 7.91
C SER A 246 -4.85 -3.50 8.00
N ILE A 247 -4.09 -2.92 8.92
CA ILE A 247 -2.72 -3.32 9.26
C ILE A 247 -2.81 -4.48 10.25
N THR A 248 -2.96 -5.69 9.72
CA THR A 248 -3.15 -6.92 10.53
C THR A 248 -1.85 -7.65 10.84
N ILE A 249 -0.78 -7.42 10.05
CA ILE A 249 0.53 -8.03 10.26
C ILE A 249 1.66 -7.35 9.49
#